data_AF-A0A8J7JWX7-F1
#
_entry.id   AF-A0A8J7JWX7-F1
#
_cell.length_a   1.000
_cell.length_b   1.000
_cell.length_c   1.000
_cell.angle_alpha   90.00
_cell.angle_beta   90.00
_cell.angle_gamma   90.00
#
_symmetry.space_group_name_H-M   'P 1'
#
loop_
_entity.id
_entity.type
_entity.pdbx_description
1 polymer ?
#
loop_
_entity_poly.entity_id
_entity_poly.type
_entity_poly.pdbx_seq_one_letter_code
_entity_poly.pdbx_strand_id
1 'polypeptide(L)'
;MKLATKTLCLVLGAWMLTGCSLHPLGIDDDEWARMSQSDQLRAYEKQAELDKVRAEAQARERQAQAEAEARKYEAMAEMRRNAQYGDIVQCVLDPVDVLYSSDWVALKPQVFDLVRGEERALSLQEQIKHYSTKTRVSFAESGLEVRLCRDDYYANRRDGCFRLLGTSRDFQRGLRKDFMIDGFMKGTLRCDLKPIGRRRY
;
A
#
# COMPACT_ATOMS: atom_id res chain seq x y z
N MET A 1 46.36 41.99 1.84
CA MET A 1 45.72 40.69 2.14
C MET A 1 44.32 40.62 1.51
N LYS A 2 44.18 40.47 0.18
CA LYS A 2 42.88 40.28 -0.51
C LYS A 2 42.98 39.43 -1.79
N LEU A 3 44.04 38.64 -1.95
CA LEU A 3 44.25 37.80 -3.14
C LEU A 3 44.15 36.29 -2.88
N ALA A 4 44.20 35.85 -1.62
CA ALA A 4 44.22 34.41 -1.30
C ALA A 4 42.83 33.74 -1.32
N THR A 5 41.73 34.49 -1.19
CA THR A 5 40.39 33.92 -1.00
C THR A 5 39.64 33.63 -2.31
N LYS A 6 40.01 34.27 -3.43
CA LYS A 6 39.32 34.08 -4.72
C LYS A 6 39.78 32.81 -5.45
N THR A 7 41.02 32.37 -5.23
CA THR A 7 41.58 31.19 -5.91
C THR A 7 41.12 29.87 -5.30
N LEU A 8 40.74 29.87 -4.02
CA LEU A 8 40.29 28.66 -3.31
C LEU A 8 38.88 28.21 -3.74
N CYS A 9 37.98 29.14 -4.07
CA CYS A 9 36.62 28.80 -4.52
C CYS A 9 36.56 28.26 -5.96
N LEU A 10 37.56 28.55 -6.79
CA LEU A 10 37.59 28.11 -8.19
C LEU A 10 38.06 26.66 -8.36
N VAL A 11 38.85 26.14 -7.41
CA VAL A 11 39.33 24.75 -7.44
C VAL A 11 38.31 23.77 -6.83
N LEU A 12 37.49 24.21 -5.87
CA LEU A 12 36.45 23.37 -5.25
C LEU A 12 35.21 23.14 -6.16
N GLY A 13 34.93 24.05 -7.09
CA GLY A 13 33.79 23.92 -8.02
C GLY A 13 34.02 22.92 -9.16
N ALA A 14 35.27 22.57 -9.47
CA ALA A 14 35.61 21.69 -10.59
C ALA A 14 35.43 20.19 -10.27
N TRP A 15 35.33 19.81 -8.99
CA TRP A 15 35.21 18.41 -8.57
C TRP A 15 33.77 17.88 -8.55
N MET A 16 32.76 18.71 -8.84
CA MET A 16 31.35 18.30 -8.88
C MET A 16 30.80 18.01 -10.29
N LEU A 17 31.65 18.01 -11.32
CA LEU A 17 31.27 17.74 -12.71
C LEU A 17 31.60 16.32 -13.21
N THR A 18 31.97 15.39 -12.31
CA THR A 18 31.95 13.96 -12.64
C THR A 18 30.49 13.51 -12.71
N GLY A 19 29.80 13.86 -13.81
CA GLY A 19 28.54 13.24 -14.17
C GLY A 19 28.80 11.75 -14.30
N CYS A 20 28.07 10.94 -13.55
CA CYS A 20 28.08 9.49 -13.70
C CYS A 20 27.59 9.15 -15.10
N SER A 21 28.50 8.99 -16.07
CA SER A 21 28.17 8.43 -17.37
C SER A 21 28.03 6.92 -17.21
N LEU A 22 26.81 6.44 -16.99
CA LEU A 22 26.56 5.01 -17.03
C LEU A 22 26.52 4.57 -18.50
N HIS A 23 27.50 3.78 -18.93
CA HIS A 23 27.55 3.24 -20.29
C HIS A 23 26.51 2.12 -20.48
N PRO A 24 26.01 1.89 -21.72
CA PRO A 24 25.02 0.86 -22.01
C PRO A 24 25.53 -0.52 -21.59
N LEU A 25 24.60 -1.43 -21.27
CA LEU A 25 24.87 -2.80 -20.84
C LEU A 25 25.68 -2.94 -19.55
N GLY A 26 25.95 -1.83 -18.83
CA GLY A 26 26.79 -1.83 -17.62
C GLY A 26 28.28 -1.97 -17.91
N ILE A 27 28.73 -1.58 -19.11
CA ILE A 27 30.15 -1.52 -19.48
C ILE A 27 30.83 -0.45 -18.61
N ASP A 28 32.05 -0.71 -18.15
CA ASP A 28 32.81 0.28 -17.36
C ASP A 28 33.51 1.33 -18.25
N ASP A 29 33.89 2.45 -17.65
CA ASP A 29 34.47 3.59 -18.37
C ASP A 29 35.79 3.26 -19.08
N ASP A 30 36.64 2.40 -18.48
CA ASP A 30 37.95 2.02 -19.03
C ASP A 30 37.78 1.07 -20.23
N GLU A 31 36.84 0.13 -20.13
CA GLU A 31 36.43 -0.72 -21.26
C GLU A 31 35.81 0.15 -22.37
N TRP A 32 34.88 1.04 -22.04
CA TRP A 32 34.19 1.91 -22.98
C TRP A 32 35.15 2.82 -23.77
N ALA A 33 36.15 3.41 -23.10
CA ALA A 33 37.14 4.30 -23.72
C ALA A 33 38.05 3.56 -24.72
N ARG A 34 38.19 2.24 -24.59
CA ARG A 34 39.00 1.39 -25.47
C ARG A 34 38.19 0.79 -26.63
N MET A 35 36.87 0.89 -26.60
CA MET A 35 36.01 0.39 -27.67
C MET A 35 36.08 1.26 -28.92
N SER A 36 35.92 0.64 -30.08
CA SER A 36 35.76 1.38 -31.34
C SER A 36 34.40 2.09 -31.38
N GLN A 37 34.27 3.17 -32.17
CA GLN A 37 32.98 3.86 -32.32
C GLN A 37 31.86 2.93 -32.82
N SER A 38 32.18 1.95 -33.67
CA SER A 38 31.20 1.00 -34.18
C SER A 38 30.76 -0.01 -33.11
N ASP A 39 31.63 -0.38 -32.17
CA ASP A 39 31.26 -1.24 -31.05
C ASP A 39 30.46 -0.48 -29.99
N GLN A 40 30.80 0.79 -29.75
CA GLN A 40 30.00 1.69 -28.89
C GLN A 40 28.58 1.86 -29.44
N LEU A 41 28.42 2.09 -30.75
CA LEU A 41 27.11 2.19 -31.40
C LEU A 41 26.31 0.88 -31.22
N ARG A 42 26.94 -0.27 -31.43
CA ARG A 42 26.31 -1.59 -31.26
C ARG A 42 25.87 -1.86 -29.82
N ALA A 43 26.63 -1.39 -28.83
CA ALA A 43 26.27 -1.51 -27.43
C ALA A 43 25.00 -0.70 -27.09
N TYR A 44 24.88 0.52 -27.64
CA TYR A 44 23.65 1.31 -27.51
C TYR A 44 22.45 0.68 -28.21
N GLU A 45 22.63 0.17 -29.43
CA GLU A 45 21.56 -0.54 -30.16
C GLU A 45 21.06 -1.75 -29.36
N LYS A 46 21.97 -2.54 -28.82
CA LYS A 46 21.63 -3.71 -28.00
C LYS A 46 20.96 -3.32 -26.68
N GLN A 47 21.39 -2.25 -26.04
CA GLN A 47 20.74 -1.72 -24.83
C GLN A 47 19.31 -1.26 -25.14
N ALA A 48 19.11 -0.53 -26.25
CA ALA A 48 17.79 -0.08 -26.68
C ALA A 48 16.85 -1.26 -27.00
N GLU A 49 17.36 -2.33 -27.60
CA GLU A 49 16.59 -3.57 -27.82
C GLU A 49 16.18 -4.23 -26.49
N LEU A 50 17.11 -4.38 -25.54
CA LEU A 50 16.81 -4.94 -24.23
C LEU A 50 15.82 -4.08 -23.44
N ASP A 51 15.94 -2.76 -23.50
CA ASP A 51 15.04 -1.83 -22.83
C ASP A 51 13.64 -1.90 -23.43
N LYS A 52 13.52 -2.06 -24.75
CA LYS A 52 12.22 -2.31 -25.40
C LYS A 52 11.58 -3.60 -24.89
N VAL A 53 12.33 -4.70 -24.82
CA VAL A 53 11.82 -5.98 -24.30
C VAL A 53 11.40 -5.86 -22.82
N ARG A 54 12.19 -5.18 -21.98
CA ARG A 54 11.85 -4.93 -20.58
C ARG A 54 10.60 -4.08 -20.43
N ALA A 55 10.49 -3.01 -21.22
CA ALA A 55 9.32 -2.14 -21.20
C ALA A 55 8.05 -2.90 -21.62
N GLU A 56 8.12 -3.74 -22.65
CA GLU A 56 7.02 -4.59 -23.07
C GLU A 56 6.63 -5.61 -21.98
N ALA A 57 7.61 -6.25 -21.34
CA ALA A 57 7.35 -7.18 -20.23
C ALA A 57 6.68 -6.48 -19.03
N GLN A 58 7.19 -5.31 -18.62
CA GLN A 58 6.59 -4.51 -17.55
C GLN A 58 5.20 -3.98 -17.91
N ALA A 59 4.96 -3.64 -19.18
CA ALA A 59 3.63 -3.24 -19.64
C ALA A 59 2.64 -4.42 -19.55
N ARG A 60 3.03 -5.61 -20.01
CA ARG A 60 2.22 -6.82 -19.91
C ARG A 60 1.94 -7.21 -18.46
N GLU A 61 2.95 -7.13 -17.58
CA GLU A 61 2.78 -7.41 -16.16
C GLU A 61 1.80 -6.43 -15.51
N ARG A 62 1.96 -5.12 -15.75
CA ARG A 62 1.02 -4.10 -15.25
C ARG A 62 -0.39 -4.32 -15.77
N GLN A 63 -0.54 -4.68 -17.04
CA GLN A 63 -1.84 -4.99 -17.62
C GLN A 63 -2.46 -6.24 -16.95
N ALA A 64 -1.70 -7.31 -16.79
CA ALA A 64 -2.17 -8.53 -16.14
C ALA A 64 -2.58 -8.28 -14.67
N GLN A 65 -1.82 -7.45 -13.94
CA GLN A 65 -2.17 -7.04 -12.58
C GLN A 65 -3.47 -6.22 -12.56
N ALA A 66 -3.61 -5.23 -13.43
CA ALA A 66 -4.82 -4.41 -13.53
C ALA A 66 -6.06 -5.25 -13.90
N GLU A 67 -5.93 -6.20 -14.84
CA GLU A 67 -7.02 -7.12 -15.19
C GLU A 67 -7.39 -8.06 -14.03
N ALA A 68 -6.40 -8.55 -13.28
CA ALA A 68 -6.65 -9.38 -12.09
C ALA A 68 -7.35 -8.59 -10.98
N GLU A 69 -6.97 -7.34 -10.75
CA GLU A 69 -7.63 -6.45 -9.81
C GLU A 69 -9.07 -6.12 -10.23
N ALA A 70 -9.28 -5.84 -11.53
CA ALA A 70 -10.61 -5.60 -12.08
C ALA A 70 -11.53 -6.82 -11.88
N ARG A 71 -11.05 -8.03 -12.19
CA ARG A 71 -11.81 -9.28 -11.97
C ARG A 71 -12.16 -9.49 -10.49
N LYS A 72 -11.23 -9.21 -9.57
CA LYS A 72 -11.50 -9.28 -8.13
C LYS A 72 -12.57 -8.27 -7.72
N TYR A 73 -12.47 -7.04 -8.20
CA TYR A 73 -13.45 -5.99 -7.91
C TYR A 73 -14.85 -6.35 -8.41
N GLU A 74 -14.96 -6.85 -9.64
CA GLU A 74 -16.23 -7.31 -10.21
C GLU A 74 -16.84 -8.47 -9.44
N ALA A 75 -16.05 -9.48 -9.08
CA ALA A 75 -16.50 -10.61 -8.28
C ALA A 75 -17.01 -10.15 -6.91
N MET A 76 -16.29 -9.26 -6.23
CA MET A 76 -16.73 -8.70 -4.94
C MET A 76 -18.00 -7.86 -5.09
N ALA A 77 -18.14 -7.08 -6.17
CA ALA A 77 -19.35 -6.32 -6.44
C ALA A 77 -20.56 -7.23 -6.69
N GLU A 78 -20.37 -8.38 -7.36
CA GLU A 78 -21.40 -9.39 -7.53
C GLU A 78 -21.80 -10.04 -6.20
N MET A 79 -20.83 -10.45 -5.38
CA MET A 79 -21.09 -10.98 -4.05
C MET A 79 -21.87 -9.97 -3.19
N ARG A 80 -21.55 -8.68 -3.28
CA ARG A 80 -22.31 -7.62 -2.59
C ARG A 80 -23.75 -7.50 -3.07
N ARG A 81 -24.00 -7.64 -4.38
CA ARG A 81 -25.36 -7.57 -4.95
C ARG A 81 -26.22 -8.77 -4.54
N ASN A 82 -25.60 -9.94 -4.43
CA ASN A 82 -26.27 -11.21 -4.14
C ASN A 82 -26.09 -11.67 -2.69
N ALA A 83 -25.56 -10.81 -1.82
CA ALA A 83 -25.26 -11.14 -0.44
C ALA A 83 -26.50 -11.63 0.30
N GLN A 84 -26.33 -12.68 1.10
CA GLN A 84 -27.33 -13.20 2.03
C GLN A 84 -27.06 -12.68 3.43
N TYR A 85 -28.07 -12.82 4.29
CA TYR A 85 -27.91 -12.41 5.68
C TYR A 85 -26.73 -13.17 6.32
N GLY A 86 -25.78 -12.41 6.86
CA GLY A 86 -24.53 -12.95 7.39
C GLY A 86 -23.31 -12.81 6.47
N ASP A 87 -23.50 -12.49 5.19
CA ASP A 87 -22.38 -12.34 4.24
C ASP A 87 -21.70 -10.99 4.32
N ILE A 88 -22.39 -9.98 4.84
CA ILE A 88 -21.85 -8.63 5.02
C ILE A 88 -21.81 -8.31 6.51
N VAL A 89 -20.63 -7.90 6.97
CA VAL A 89 -20.45 -7.27 8.27
C VAL A 89 -20.26 -5.77 8.07
N GLN A 90 -20.96 -4.98 8.87
CA GLN A 90 -20.77 -3.54 8.96
C GLN A 90 -20.00 -3.24 10.24
N CYS A 91 -18.89 -2.53 10.11
CA CYS A 91 -18.03 -2.18 11.22
C CYS A 91 -17.92 -0.67 11.39
N VAL A 92 -17.83 -0.26 12.65
CA VAL A 92 -17.59 1.11 13.10
C VAL A 92 -16.34 1.11 13.96
N LEU A 93 -15.40 1.96 13.57
CA LEU A 93 -14.14 2.19 14.23
C LEU A 93 -14.20 3.56 14.93
N ASP A 94 -14.54 3.56 16.22
CA ASP A 94 -14.80 4.76 17.01
C ASP A 94 -14.79 4.48 18.53
N PRO A 95 -13.95 5.16 19.34
CA PRO A 95 -12.90 6.09 18.93
C PRO A 95 -11.73 5.37 18.23
N VAL A 96 -10.91 6.12 17.51
CA VAL A 96 -9.67 5.62 16.91
C VAL A 96 -8.56 6.67 16.98
N ASP A 97 -7.43 6.25 17.52
CA ASP A 97 -6.18 7.02 17.52
C ASP A 97 -5.11 6.28 16.72
N VAL A 98 -4.24 7.03 16.07
CA VAL A 98 -3.06 6.52 15.36
C VAL A 98 -1.81 7.14 15.94
N LEU A 99 -0.73 6.36 15.99
CA LEU A 99 0.57 6.85 16.42
C LEU A 99 1.23 7.60 15.25
N TYR A 100 1.53 8.88 15.46
CA TYR A 100 2.23 9.72 14.51
C TYR A 100 3.35 10.47 15.22
N SER A 101 4.60 10.28 14.75
CA SER A 101 5.78 10.96 15.30
C SER A 101 5.89 10.93 16.84
N SER A 102 5.48 9.81 17.45
CA SER A 102 5.44 9.55 18.91
C SER A 102 4.21 10.06 19.67
N ASP A 103 3.30 10.79 19.01
CA ASP A 103 2.05 11.25 19.61
C ASP A 103 0.85 10.43 19.11
N TRP A 104 -0.13 10.22 20.00
CA TRP A 104 -1.41 9.62 19.63
C TRP A 104 -2.35 10.70 19.10
N VAL A 105 -2.74 10.58 17.84
CA VAL A 105 -3.60 11.53 17.16
C VAL A 105 -4.96 10.88 16.90
N ALA A 106 -6.03 11.52 17.38
CA ALA A 106 -7.39 11.08 17.16
C ALA A 106 -7.83 11.27 15.71
N LEU A 107 -8.47 10.26 15.12
CA LEU A 107 -8.99 10.29 13.76
C LEU A 107 -10.52 10.41 13.73
N LYS A 108 -11.08 10.63 12.54
CA LYS A 108 -12.52 10.53 12.33
C LYS A 108 -12.98 9.08 12.51
N PRO A 109 -14.16 8.86 13.12
CA PRO A 109 -14.84 7.57 13.08
C PRO A 109 -14.88 7.04 11.65
N GLN A 110 -14.52 5.77 11.47
CA GLN A 110 -14.61 5.11 10.16
C GLN A 110 -15.72 4.08 10.18
N VAL A 111 -16.58 4.13 9.17
CA VAL A 111 -17.63 3.13 8.94
C VAL A 111 -17.32 2.41 7.65
N PHE A 112 -17.30 1.08 7.70
CA PHE A 112 -16.99 0.28 6.54
C PHE A 112 -17.71 -1.06 6.58
N ASP A 113 -18.09 -1.52 5.40
CA ASP A 113 -18.66 -2.86 5.22
C ASP A 113 -17.60 -3.79 4.62
N LEU A 114 -17.67 -5.07 4.98
CA LEU A 114 -16.87 -6.15 4.38
C LEU A 114 -17.77 -7.32 4.02
N VAL A 115 -17.56 -7.87 2.84
CA VAL A 115 -18.12 -9.16 2.44
C VAL A 115 -17.24 -10.28 2.99
N ARG A 116 -17.81 -11.46 3.26
CA ARG A 116 -17.02 -12.66 3.58
C ARG A 116 -15.96 -12.91 2.51
N GLY A 117 -14.74 -13.20 2.96
CA GLY A 117 -13.58 -13.38 2.10
C GLY A 117 -12.95 -12.09 1.57
N GLU A 118 -13.55 -10.92 1.85
CA GLU A 118 -13.01 -9.64 1.40
C GLU A 118 -11.81 -9.22 2.25
N GLU A 119 -10.75 -8.78 1.59
CA GLU A 119 -9.63 -8.06 2.17
C GLU A 119 -9.40 -6.78 1.38
N ARG A 120 -9.28 -5.64 2.07
CA ARG A 120 -9.01 -4.35 1.44
C ARG A 120 -8.27 -3.38 2.34
N ALA A 121 -7.63 -2.39 1.72
CA ALA A 121 -7.09 -1.25 2.43
C ALA A 121 -8.21 -0.25 2.78
N LEU A 122 -8.17 0.25 4.01
CA LEU A 122 -9.00 1.33 4.53
C LEU A 122 -8.08 2.54 4.76
N SER A 123 -8.37 3.63 4.05
CA SER A 123 -7.68 4.90 4.24
C SER A 123 -8.22 5.61 5.47
N LEU A 124 -7.36 5.89 6.44
CA LEU A 124 -7.66 6.62 7.65
C LEU A 124 -7.19 8.07 7.48
N GLN A 125 -8.12 9.02 7.57
CA GLN A 125 -7.84 10.45 7.39
C GLN A 125 -8.06 11.22 8.70
N GLU A 126 -7.16 12.15 9.00
CA GLU A 126 -7.26 13.06 10.14
C GLU A 126 -8.39 14.11 9.94
N GLN A 127 -8.87 14.68 11.05
CA GLN A 127 -9.87 15.74 11.03
C GLN A 127 -9.35 17.10 10.51
N ILE A 128 -8.07 17.42 10.73
CA ILE A 128 -7.59 18.81 10.69
C ILE A 128 -6.40 19.04 9.74
N LYS A 129 -5.47 18.09 9.50
CA LYS A 129 -4.33 18.27 8.56
C LYS A 129 -3.89 16.98 7.83
N HIS A 130 -2.87 17.15 6.97
CA HIS A 130 -2.34 16.32 5.88
C HIS A 130 -1.93 14.87 6.17
N TYR A 131 -2.32 14.27 7.30
CA TYR A 131 -1.97 12.89 7.60
C TYR A 131 -3.02 11.91 7.08
N SER A 132 -2.58 11.02 6.19
CA SER A 132 -3.34 9.88 5.70
C SER A 132 -2.51 8.63 5.92
N THR A 133 -3.09 7.64 6.58
CA THR A 133 -2.49 6.32 6.73
C THR A 133 -3.45 5.25 6.22
N LYS A 134 -2.95 4.05 6.00
CA LYS A 134 -3.77 2.92 5.54
C LYS A 134 -3.66 1.79 6.55
N THR A 135 -4.79 1.13 6.76
CA THR A 135 -4.88 -0.12 7.51
C THR A 135 -5.55 -1.16 6.63
N ARG A 136 -5.17 -2.42 6.76
CA ARG A 136 -5.79 -3.51 6.03
C ARG A 136 -6.90 -4.12 6.88
N VAL A 137 -8.09 -4.22 6.32
CA VAL A 137 -9.23 -4.87 6.95
C VAL A 137 -9.63 -6.11 6.17
N SER A 138 -10.03 -7.17 6.87
CA SER A 138 -10.56 -8.36 6.22
C SER A 138 -11.65 -9.03 7.03
N PHE A 139 -12.56 -9.71 6.34
CA PHE A 139 -13.57 -10.57 6.94
C PHE A 139 -13.36 -11.99 6.42
N ALA A 140 -13.07 -12.93 7.32
CA ALA A 140 -12.75 -14.30 6.94
C ALA A 140 -13.90 -14.97 6.18
N GLU A 141 -13.57 -15.90 5.28
CA GLU A 141 -14.57 -16.70 4.56
C GLU A 141 -15.52 -17.47 5.50
N SER A 142 -15.01 -17.88 6.67
CA SER A 142 -15.82 -18.52 7.72
C SER A 142 -16.93 -17.62 8.27
N GLY A 143 -16.80 -16.30 8.12
CA GLY A 143 -17.71 -15.32 8.70
C GLY A 143 -17.56 -15.15 10.23
N LEU A 144 -16.47 -15.64 10.82
CA LEU A 144 -16.26 -15.66 12.28
C LEU A 144 -15.14 -14.73 12.76
N GLU A 145 -14.43 -14.08 11.85
CA GLU A 145 -13.26 -13.27 12.17
C GLU A 145 -13.21 -12.00 11.31
N VAL A 146 -13.14 -10.84 11.96
CA VAL A 146 -12.75 -9.57 11.33
C VAL A 146 -11.34 -9.21 11.79
N ARG A 147 -10.46 -8.90 10.85
CA ARG A 147 -9.07 -8.50 11.14
C ARG A 147 -8.85 -7.04 10.78
N LEU A 148 -8.03 -6.38 11.58
CA LEU A 148 -7.51 -5.04 11.36
C LEU A 148 -5.98 -5.10 11.48
N CYS A 149 -5.26 -4.81 10.41
CA CYS A 149 -3.82 -5.00 10.31
C CYS A 149 -3.12 -3.72 9.84
N ARG A 150 -1.82 -3.61 10.13
CA ARG A 150 -0.96 -2.63 9.46
C ARG A 150 -0.95 -2.90 7.95
N ASP A 151 -0.84 -1.86 7.13
CA ASP A 151 -0.69 -1.98 5.68
C ASP A 151 0.79 -1.89 5.22
N ASP A 152 1.72 -1.93 6.17
CA ASP A 152 3.17 -1.82 5.93
C ASP A 152 3.90 -3.17 6.07
N TYR A 153 5.23 -3.14 5.97
CA TYR A 153 6.11 -4.31 6.12
C TYR A 153 5.90 -5.07 7.45
N TYR A 154 5.35 -4.42 8.48
CA TYR A 154 5.12 -5.02 9.79
C TYR A 154 3.77 -5.73 9.92
N ALA A 155 2.95 -5.77 8.86
CA ALA A 155 1.65 -6.45 8.84
C ALA A 155 1.71 -7.93 9.30
N ASN A 156 2.79 -8.63 8.94
CA ASN A 156 2.95 -10.06 9.26
C ASN A 156 3.59 -10.33 10.63
N ARG A 157 3.92 -9.29 11.40
CA ARG A 157 4.40 -9.47 12.78
C ARG A 157 3.26 -9.95 13.67
N ARG A 158 3.60 -10.65 14.75
CA ARG A 158 2.64 -11.19 15.73
C ARG A 158 1.66 -10.14 16.25
N ASP A 159 2.14 -8.91 16.41
CA ASP A 159 1.38 -7.79 16.98
C ASP A 159 0.96 -6.76 15.91
N GLY A 160 1.13 -7.10 14.62
CA GLY A 160 0.77 -6.26 13.48
C GLY A 160 -0.72 -6.28 13.12
N CYS A 161 -1.49 -7.14 13.77
CA CYS A 161 -2.91 -7.35 13.50
C CYS A 161 -3.73 -7.53 14.79
N PHE A 162 -4.84 -6.81 14.87
CA PHE A 162 -5.93 -7.11 15.78
C PHE A 162 -6.94 -8.07 15.12
N ARG A 163 -7.50 -8.98 15.93
CA ARG A 163 -8.53 -9.95 15.50
C ARG A 163 -9.76 -9.85 16.39
N LEU A 164 -10.90 -9.60 15.75
CA LEU A 164 -12.21 -9.66 16.36
C LEU A 164 -12.87 -11.00 16.01
N LEU A 165 -12.82 -11.93 16.95
CA LEU A 165 -13.40 -13.27 16.82
C LEU A 165 -14.79 -13.31 17.45
N GLY A 166 -15.75 -13.88 16.73
CA GLY A 166 -17.12 -14.02 17.21
C GLY A 166 -17.92 -15.03 16.41
N THR A 167 -18.97 -15.58 17.01
CA THR A 167 -19.97 -16.36 16.28
C THR A 167 -20.87 -15.43 15.46
N SER A 168 -21.62 -15.98 14.51
CA SER A 168 -22.63 -15.21 13.77
C SER A 168 -23.67 -14.56 14.69
N ARG A 169 -23.98 -15.20 15.84
CA ARG A 169 -24.88 -14.64 16.86
C ARG A 169 -24.25 -13.43 17.58
N ASP A 170 -22.95 -13.45 17.81
CA ASP A 170 -22.24 -12.33 18.43
C ASP A 170 -22.24 -11.12 17.48
N PHE A 171 -21.91 -11.33 16.20
CA PHE A 171 -22.01 -10.29 15.18
C PHE A 171 -23.45 -9.82 14.96
N GLN A 172 -24.47 -10.67 15.09
CA GLN A 172 -25.87 -10.23 15.01
C GLN A 172 -26.25 -9.26 16.13
N ARG A 173 -25.65 -9.37 17.32
CA ARG A 173 -25.92 -8.51 18.48
C ARG A 173 -25.07 -7.24 18.51
N GLY A 174 -24.07 -7.15 17.63
CA GLY A 174 -23.07 -6.09 17.66
C GLY A 174 -21.93 -6.43 18.59
N LEU A 175 -20.91 -7.07 18.03
CA LEU A 175 -19.71 -7.43 18.77
C LEU A 175 -18.78 -6.21 18.84
N ARG A 176 -18.47 -5.77 20.05
CA ARG A 176 -17.60 -4.62 20.33
C ARG A 176 -16.38 -5.06 21.12
N LYS A 177 -15.20 -4.57 20.73
CA LYS A 177 -13.95 -4.82 21.46
C LYS A 177 -12.96 -3.69 21.26
N ASP A 178 -12.24 -3.37 22.33
CA ASP A 178 -11.11 -2.45 22.27
C ASP A 178 -9.87 -3.16 21.72
N PHE A 179 -9.06 -2.42 20.97
CA PHE A 179 -7.86 -2.94 20.36
C PHE A 179 -6.68 -1.99 20.53
N MET A 180 -5.49 -2.58 20.44
CA MET A 180 -4.22 -1.90 20.34
C MET A 180 -3.36 -2.70 19.36
N ILE A 181 -2.81 -2.00 18.36
CA ILE A 181 -1.82 -2.52 17.43
C ILE A 181 -0.55 -1.71 17.70
N ASP A 182 0.46 -2.41 18.20
CA ASP A 182 1.66 -1.78 18.76
C ASP A 182 2.34 -0.87 17.74
N GLY A 183 2.62 0.35 18.19
CA GLY A 183 3.26 1.39 17.38
C GLY A 183 2.47 1.78 16.13
N PHE A 184 1.14 1.61 16.11
CA PHE A 184 0.31 1.96 14.95
C PHE A 184 -1.02 2.61 15.31
N MET A 185 -1.93 1.90 15.97
CA MET A 185 -3.29 2.38 16.20
C MET A 185 -3.95 1.73 17.41
N LYS A 186 -4.88 2.45 18.05
CA LYS A 186 -5.69 1.95 19.16
C LYS A 186 -7.10 2.52 19.08
N GLY A 187 -8.05 1.86 19.73
CA GLY A 187 -9.43 2.34 19.73
C GLY A 187 -10.43 1.24 20.03
N THR A 188 -11.67 1.46 19.59
CA THR A 188 -12.74 0.47 19.68
C THR A 188 -13.21 0.09 18.27
N LEU A 189 -13.32 -1.21 18.02
CA LEU A 189 -14.01 -1.75 16.85
C LEU A 189 -15.34 -2.37 17.28
N ARG A 190 -16.42 -1.94 16.65
CA ARG A 190 -17.74 -2.58 16.73
C ARG A 190 -18.11 -3.12 15.37
N CYS A 191 -18.57 -4.36 15.29
CA CYS A 191 -19.03 -4.97 14.06
C CYS A 191 -20.39 -5.66 14.27
N ASP A 192 -21.31 -5.40 13.35
CA ASP A 192 -22.67 -5.92 13.32
C ASP A 192 -22.94 -6.58 11.96
N LEU A 193 -23.72 -7.68 11.92
CA LEU A 193 -24.18 -8.20 10.63
C LEU A 193 -25.11 -7.19 9.95
N LYS A 194 -24.82 -6.85 8.70
CA LYS A 194 -25.64 -5.88 7.97
C LYS A 194 -27.03 -6.48 7.70
N PRO A 195 -28.13 -5.81 8.13
CA PRO A 195 -29.45 -6.26 7.79
C PRO A 195 -29.65 -6.15 6.27
N ILE A 196 -30.05 -7.24 5.63
CA ILE A 196 -30.42 -7.21 4.22
C ILE A 196 -31.88 -6.83 4.17
N GLY A 197 -32.14 -5.58 3.75
CA GLY A 197 -33.50 -5.15 3.47
C GLY A 197 -34.11 -6.11 2.44
N ARG A 198 -35.18 -6.82 2.81
CA ARG A 198 -35.97 -7.55 1.84
C ARG A 198 -36.39 -6.54 0.77
N ARG A 199 -35.87 -6.66 -0.46
CA ARG A 199 -36.53 -6.04 -1.61
C ARG A 199 -37.93 -6.63 -1.63
N ARG A 200 -38.92 -5.86 -1.19
CA ARG A 200 -40.32 -6.15 -1.48
C ARG A 200 -40.40 -6.01 -3.00
N TYR A 201 -40.46 -7.15 -3.69
CA TYR A 201 -40.94 -7.22 -5.06
C TYR A 201 -42.42 -6.84 -5.08
#